data_AF-A0A2H1HYP6-F1
#
_entry.id   AF-A0A2H1HYP6-F1
#
_cell.length_a   1.000
_cell.length_b   1.000
_cell.length_c   1.000
_cell.angle_alpha   90.00
_cell.angle_beta   90.00
_cell.angle_gamma   90.00
#
_symmetry.space_group_name_H-M   'P 1'
#
loop_
_entity.id
_entity.type
_entity.pdbx_description
1 polymer ?
#
loop_
_entity_poly.entity_id
_entity_poly.type
_entity_poly.pdbx_seq_one_letter_code
_entity_poly.pdbx_strand_id
1 'polypeptide(L)'
;MTKRRKTSTGTGKNVRFSVLEQRGWNGDLRSLHLPAPSGWFDMDEVARIERTAAFQHDAERVAAGKRLLLSRADLKDRGWTPAMIASFIGEPHVVLSLKTSGKSTMHFFRAEIAEEIEAGEEFAARIEDANRRSEVGKTVAQRRAADVLAAAQAKAESLEVRPPVNRAELERLAVAHRNMIAEERGRDSSTSGVDDETLDRWCGNYLRHACSNYHSMLAQLEREFAGVPGVQEIYEAVVRPKIDTCVDEAMRELAA
;
A
#
# COMPACT_ATOMS: atom_id res chain seq x y z
N MET A 1 -28.96 -3.72 -40.46
CA MET A 1 -27.85 -3.49 -41.41
C MET A 1 -26.57 -4.13 -40.87
N THR A 2 -26.37 -5.40 -41.20
CA THR A 2 -25.26 -6.22 -40.68
C THR A 2 -24.04 -6.00 -41.57
N LYS A 3 -23.01 -5.30 -41.05
CA LYS A 3 -21.75 -5.09 -41.78
C LYS A 3 -21.05 -6.43 -41.99
N ARG A 4 -21.10 -6.94 -43.23
CA ARG A 4 -20.27 -8.03 -43.74
C ARG A 4 -18.79 -7.70 -43.48
N ARG A 5 -18.14 -8.46 -42.60
CA ARG A 5 -16.67 -8.53 -42.53
C ARG A 5 -16.20 -9.08 -43.88
N LYS A 6 -15.47 -8.27 -44.64
CA LYS A 6 -14.67 -8.75 -45.78
C LYS A 6 -13.64 -9.74 -45.23
N THR A 7 -13.85 -11.03 -45.49
CA THR A 7 -12.82 -12.05 -45.38
C THR A 7 -11.79 -11.77 -46.45
N SER A 8 -10.61 -11.28 -46.06
CA SER A 8 -9.47 -11.20 -46.96
C SER A 8 -9.07 -12.61 -47.37
N THR A 9 -9.06 -12.86 -48.67
CA THR A 9 -8.49 -14.02 -49.34
C THR A 9 -6.96 -13.96 -49.25
N GLY A 10 -6.44 -14.25 -48.06
CA GLY A 10 -5.02 -14.49 -47.82
C GLY A 10 -4.84 -15.93 -47.37
N THR A 11 -4.12 -16.71 -48.14
CA THR A 11 -3.72 -18.11 -47.91
C THR A 11 -2.67 -18.25 -46.79
N GLY A 12 -2.63 -17.30 -45.85
CA GLY A 12 -1.69 -17.25 -44.73
C GLY A 12 -2.08 -18.28 -43.66
N LYS A 13 -1.16 -19.20 -43.37
CA LYS A 13 -1.31 -20.18 -42.29
C LYS A 13 -1.25 -19.44 -40.95
N ASN A 14 -2.40 -19.05 -40.42
CA ASN A 14 -2.48 -18.49 -39.07
C ASN A 14 -2.09 -19.56 -38.03
N VAL A 15 -1.10 -19.26 -37.18
CA VAL A 15 -0.63 -20.18 -36.12
C VAL A 15 -0.85 -19.61 -34.74
N ARG A 16 -0.92 -20.48 -33.72
CA ARG A 16 -0.93 -20.05 -32.31
C ARG A 16 0.46 -19.61 -31.86
N PHE A 17 0.51 -18.81 -30.79
CA PHE A 17 1.77 -18.35 -30.20
C PHE A 17 2.71 -19.52 -29.82
N SER A 18 2.16 -20.66 -29.38
CA SER A 18 2.94 -21.86 -29.04
C SER A 18 3.77 -22.42 -30.20
N VAL A 19 3.37 -22.15 -31.45
CA VAL A 19 4.16 -22.52 -32.63
C VAL A 19 5.34 -21.56 -32.81
N LEU A 20 5.18 -20.29 -32.42
CA LEU A 20 6.26 -19.29 -32.43
C LEU A 20 7.26 -19.53 -31.30
N GLU A 21 6.80 -20.01 -30.14
CA GLU A 21 7.67 -20.37 -29.01
C GLU A 21 8.70 -21.45 -29.42
N GLN A 22 8.31 -22.41 -30.26
CA GLN A 22 9.22 -23.43 -30.82
C GLN A 22 10.28 -22.83 -31.77
N ARG A 23 10.07 -21.62 -32.27
CA ARG A 23 11.00 -20.86 -33.11
C ARG A 23 11.83 -19.85 -32.30
N GLY A 24 11.77 -19.89 -30.98
CA GLY A 24 12.53 -19.01 -30.08
C GLY A 24 11.83 -17.70 -29.71
N TRP A 25 10.56 -17.51 -30.10
CA TRP A 25 9.79 -16.36 -29.62
C TRP A 25 9.48 -16.50 -28.13
N ASN A 26 9.58 -15.40 -27.39
CA ASN A 26 9.12 -15.31 -26.00
C ASN A 26 8.10 -14.17 -25.84
N GLY A 27 7.60 -14.00 -24.61
CA GLY A 27 6.61 -12.95 -24.29
C GLY A 27 7.10 -11.54 -24.66
N ASP A 28 8.37 -11.24 -24.41
CA ASP A 28 8.97 -9.93 -24.70
C ASP A 28 9.07 -9.64 -26.19
N LEU A 29 9.62 -10.58 -26.98
CA LEU A 29 9.72 -10.48 -28.45
C LEU A 29 8.34 -10.29 -29.07
N ARG A 30 7.35 -11.05 -28.57
CA ARG A 30 5.97 -10.89 -28.97
C ARG A 30 5.45 -9.49 -28.65
N SER A 31 5.65 -9.03 -27.42
CA SER A 31 5.14 -7.72 -26.96
C SER A 31 5.74 -6.55 -27.73
N LEU A 32 7.00 -6.64 -28.16
CA LEU A 32 7.69 -5.61 -28.94
C LEU A 32 7.32 -5.64 -30.42
N HIS A 33 7.33 -6.82 -31.03
CA HIS A 33 7.25 -6.95 -32.49
C HIS A 33 5.88 -7.38 -33.02
N LEU A 34 5.02 -7.95 -32.15
CA LEU A 34 3.69 -8.45 -32.50
C LEU A 34 2.62 -7.89 -31.54
N PRO A 35 2.26 -6.60 -31.64
CA PRO A 35 1.31 -5.96 -30.72
C PRO A 35 -0.14 -6.48 -30.87
N ALA A 36 -0.41 -7.39 -31.80
CA ALA A 36 -1.75 -7.93 -32.03
C ALA A 36 -2.22 -8.80 -30.83
N PRO A 37 -3.36 -8.48 -30.22
CA PRO A 37 -3.92 -9.25 -29.11
C PRO A 37 -4.57 -10.57 -29.56
N SER A 38 -4.58 -10.89 -30.86
CA SER A 38 -5.10 -12.16 -31.35
C SER A 38 -4.16 -13.29 -30.97
N GLY A 39 -4.71 -14.39 -30.44
CA GLY A 39 -3.95 -15.63 -30.19
C GLY A 39 -3.50 -16.36 -31.46
N TRP A 40 -3.63 -15.71 -32.62
CA TRP A 40 -3.33 -16.24 -33.95
C TRP A 40 -2.50 -15.21 -34.71
N PHE A 41 -1.46 -15.69 -35.39
CA PHE A 41 -0.45 -14.88 -36.08
C PHE A 41 -0.27 -15.37 -37.51
N ASP A 42 -0.20 -14.44 -38.46
CA ASP A 42 0.11 -14.73 -39.86
C ASP A 42 1.59 -15.10 -40.00
N MET A 43 1.88 -16.31 -40.48
CA MET A 43 3.25 -16.80 -40.61
C MET A 43 4.10 -16.02 -41.63
N ASP A 44 3.48 -15.45 -42.66
CA ASP A 44 4.23 -14.65 -43.65
C ASP A 44 4.67 -13.33 -43.02
N GLU A 45 3.84 -12.76 -42.15
CA GLU A 45 4.16 -11.56 -41.39
C GLU A 45 5.23 -11.83 -40.33
N VAL A 46 5.11 -12.93 -39.59
CA VAL A 46 6.13 -13.38 -38.63
C VAL A 46 7.47 -13.56 -39.34
N ALA A 47 7.51 -14.26 -40.47
CA ALA A 47 8.74 -14.48 -41.23
C ALA A 47 9.31 -13.18 -41.83
N ARG A 48 8.48 -12.16 -42.07
CA ARG A 48 8.94 -10.82 -42.45
C ARG A 48 9.60 -10.10 -41.28
N ILE A 49 8.97 -10.13 -40.10
CA ILE A 49 9.50 -9.54 -38.87
C ILE A 49 10.81 -10.19 -38.46
N GLU A 50 10.90 -11.53 -38.52
CA GLU A 50 12.11 -12.29 -38.18
C GLU A 50 13.35 -11.89 -39.02
N ARG A 51 13.13 -11.30 -40.20
CA ARG A 51 14.19 -10.80 -41.09
C ARG A 51 14.59 -9.36 -40.83
N THR A 52 13.91 -8.65 -39.94
CA THR A 52 14.26 -7.27 -39.60
C THR A 52 15.47 -7.24 -38.67
N ALA A 53 16.36 -6.27 -38.84
CA ALA A 53 17.53 -6.10 -37.98
C ALA A 53 17.14 -5.89 -36.51
N ALA A 54 16.02 -5.19 -36.26
CA ALA A 54 15.50 -4.97 -34.91
C ALA A 54 15.12 -6.28 -34.21
N PHE A 55 14.42 -7.19 -34.92
CA PHE A 55 14.10 -8.51 -34.36
C PHE A 55 15.35 -9.35 -34.14
N GLN A 56 16.28 -9.36 -35.10
CA GLN A 56 17.52 -10.15 -34.98
C GLN A 56 18.33 -9.71 -33.76
N HIS A 57 18.50 -8.41 -33.57
CA HIS A 57 19.16 -7.83 -32.40
C HIS A 57 18.48 -8.22 -31.08
N ASP A 58 17.16 -8.06 -30.99
CA ASP A 58 16.41 -8.44 -29.79
C ASP A 58 16.45 -9.96 -29.54
N ALA A 59 16.41 -10.79 -30.60
CA ALA A 59 16.50 -12.24 -30.50
C ALA A 59 17.89 -12.69 -30.00
N GLU A 60 18.96 -12.04 -30.46
CA GLU A 60 20.32 -12.26 -29.95
C GLU A 60 20.44 -11.90 -28.47
N ARG A 61 19.84 -10.78 -28.05
CA ARG A 61 19.78 -10.39 -26.62
C ARG A 61 19.06 -11.45 -25.78
N VAL A 62 17.92 -11.96 -26.26
CA VAL A 62 17.20 -13.04 -25.57
C VAL A 62 18.02 -14.33 -25.52
N ALA A 63 18.69 -14.70 -26.61
CA ALA A 63 19.56 -15.87 -26.66
C ALA A 63 20.75 -15.74 -25.69
N ALA A 64 21.24 -14.52 -25.45
CA ALA A 64 22.24 -14.20 -24.44
C ALA A 64 21.67 -14.14 -23.00
N GLY A 65 20.40 -14.47 -22.79
CA GLY A 65 19.74 -14.46 -21.49
C GLY A 65 19.38 -13.06 -20.96
N LYS A 66 19.45 -12.02 -21.80
CA LYS A 66 19.08 -10.66 -21.41
C LYS A 66 17.57 -10.47 -21.51
N ARG A 67 17.01 -9.68 -20.59
CA ARG A 67 15.63 -9.20 -20.69
C ARG A 67 15.54 -8.13 -21.79
N LEU A 68 14.40 -8.05 -22.47
CA LEU A 68 14.14 -6.97 -23.43
C LEU A 68 13.25 -5.90 -22.81
N LEU A 69 12.36 -6.28 -21.90
CA LEU A 69 11.42 -5.39 -21.25
C LEU A 69 11.62 -5.37 -19.73
N LEU A 70 11.54 -4.18 -19.15
CA LEU A 70 11.54 -3.95 -17.71
C LEU A 70 10.23 -3.28 -17.32
N SER A 71 9.60 -3.77 -16.26
CA SER A 71 8.48 -3.08 -15.62
C SER A 71 8.98 -1.91 -14.76
N ARG A 72 8.05 -1.05 -14.30
CA ARG A 72 8.38 -0.03 -13.30
C ARG A 72 8.95 -0.61 -12.00
N ALA A 73 8.53 -1.83 -11.63
CA ALA A 73 9.05 -2.51 -10.44
C ALA A 73 10.51 -2.93 -10.67
N ASP A 74 10.81 -3.56 -11.82
CA ASP A 74 12.19 -3.95 -12.15
C ASP A 74 13.14 -2.75 -12.20
N LEU A 75 12.69 -1.61 -12.76
CA LEU A 75 13.49 -0.38 -12.75
C LEU A 75 13.69 0.15 -11.32
N LYS A 76 12.66 0.12 -10.48
CA LYS A 76 12.76 0.56 -9.09
C LYS A 76 13.77 -0.28 -8.30
N ASP A 77 13.82 -1.60 -8.53
CA ASP A 77 14.78 -2.50 -7.88
C ASP A 77 16.23 -2.19 -8.28
N ARG A 78 16.41 -1.55 -9.45
CA ARG A 78 17.70 -1.01 -9.93
C ARG A 78 17.99 0.42 -9.47
N GLY A 79 17.19 0.97 -8.56
CA GLY A 79 17.37 2.32 -8.02
C GLY A 79 16.68 3.45 -8.81
N TRP A 80 15.95 3.14 -9.87
CA TRP A 80 15.23 4.16 -10.62
C TRP A 80 14.08 4.76 -9.80
N THR A 81 14.00 6.08 -9.83
CA THR A 81 12.84 6.82 -9.30
C THR A 81 11.85 7.15 -10.44
N PRO A 82 10.56 7.38 -10.14
CA PRO A 82 9.59 7.80 -11.16
C PRO A 82 10.03 9.06 -11.94
N ALA A 83 10.71 9.99 -11.26
CA ALA A 83 11.24 11.19 -11.89
C ALA A 83 12.39 10.88 -12.87
N MET A 84 13.27 9.93 -12.54
CA MET A 84 14.32 9.47 -13.45
C MET A 84 13.74 8.78 -14.68
N ILE A 85 12.74 7.91 -14.48
CA ILE A 85 12.07 7.23 -15.60
C ILE A 85 11.48 8.27 -16.56
N ALA A 86 10.77 9.27 -16.02
CA ALA A 86 10.18 10.34 -16.82
C ALA A 86 11.23 11.22 -17.52
N SER A 87 12.37 11.50 -16.89
CA SER A 87 13.39 12.39 -17.46
C SER A 87 14.31 11.72 -18.48
N PHE A 88 14.71 10.47 -18.22
CA PHE A 88 15.70 9.78 -19.04
C PHE A 88 15.08 8.87 -20.11
N ILE A 89 14.00 8.15 -19.77
CA ILE A 89 13.37 7.19 -20.69
C ILE A 89 12.12 7.80 -21.33
N GLY A 90 11.31 8.53 -20.56
CA GLY A 90 10.05 9.11 -21.00
C GLY A 90 8.91 8.10 -20.96
N GLU A 91 8.19 7.99 -22.09
CA GLU A 91 7.00 7.14 -22.21
C GLU A 91 7.34 5.63 -22.27
N PRO A 92 6.44 4.75 -21.81
CA PRO A 92 6.64 3.32 -21.91
C PRO A 92 6.63 2.85 -23.37
N HIS A 93 7.45 1.86 -23.65
CA HIS A 93 7.58 1.27 -24.99
C HIS A 93 6.45 0.27 -25.27
N VAL A 94 5.97 -0.41 -24.23
CA VAL A 94 4.83 -1.32 -24.32
C VAL A 94 3.86 -1.04 -23.17
N VAL A 95 2.58 -0.93 -23.51
CA VAL A 95 1.48 -0.78 -22.55
C VAL A 95 0.55 -1.99 -22.69
N LEU A 96 0.44 -2.80 -21.64
CA LEU A 96 -0.47 -3.94 -21.60
C LEU A 96 -1.68 -3.63 -20.73
N SER A 97 -2.88 -3.72 -21.30
CA SER A 97 -4.14 -3.59 -20.55
C SER A 97 -4.58 -4.95 -20.00
N LEU A 98 -4.78 -5.04 -18.68
CA LEU A 98 -5.37 -6.22 -18.05
C LEU A 98 -6.90 -6.17 -18.26
N LYS A 99 -7.36 -6.89 -19.30
CA LYS A 99 -8.73 -6.81 -19.84
C LYS A 99 -9.85 -7.29 -18.91
N THR A 100 -9.57 -7.76 -17.71
CA THR A 100 -10.60 -8.31 -16.81
C THR A 100 -11.35 -7.24 -16.00
N SER A 101 -10.79 -6.03 -15.85
CA SER A 101 -11.48 -4.95 -15.12
C SER A 101 -11.25 -3.53 -15.66
N GLY A 102 -10.42 -3.35 -16.68
CA GLY A 102 -10.09 -2.03 -17.24
C GLY A 102 -9.34 -1.09 -16.28
N LYS A 103 -9.03 -1.55 -15.05
CA LYS A 103 -8.48 -0.71 -13.97
C LYS A 103 -6.97 -0.81 -13.80
N SER A 104 -6.28 -1.65 -14.58
CA SER A 104 -4.83 -1.82 -14.46
C SER A 104 -4.15 -1.94 -15.82
N THR A 105 -3.21 -1.03 -16.07
CA THR A 105 -2.27 -1.08 -17.20
C THR A 105 -0.87 -1.36 -16.66
N MET A 106 -0.16 -2.26 -17.33
CA MET A 106 1.26 -2.50 -17.09
C MET A 106 2.08 -1.73 -18.12
N HIS A 107 3.11 -1.03 -17.64
CA HIS A 107 4.01 -0.23 -18.45
C HIS A 107 5.38 -0.89 -18.47
N PHE A 108 5.90 -1.13 -19.67
CA PHE A 108 7.21 -1.73 -19.88
C PHE A 108 8.12 -0.80 -20.69
N PHE A 109 9.40 -0.83 -20.36
CA PHE A 109 10.45 -0.03 -20.95
C PHE A 109 11.53 -0.94 -21.55
N ARG A 110 12.18 -0.54 -22.64
CA ARG A 110 13.27 -1.34 -23.22
C ARG A 110 14.44 -1.42 -22.24
N ALA A 111 14.84 -2.64 -21.90
CA ALA A 111 15.94 -2.91 -20.97
C ALA A 111 17.25 -2.34 -21.47
N GLU A 112 17.51 -2.42 -22.78
CA GLU A 112 18.70 -1.87 -23.41
C GLU A 112 18.88 -0.37 -23.18
N ILE A 113 17.81 0.41 -23.32
CA ILE A 113 17.85 1.86 -23.10
C ILE A 113 18.18 2.15 -21.64
N ALA A 114 17.57 1.41 -20.71
CA ALA A 114 17.88 1.55 -19.29
C ALA A 114 19.35 1.20 -19.00
N GLU A 115 19.87 0.12 -19.58
CA GLU A 115 21.28 -0.31 -19.43
C GLU A 115 22.26 0.75 -19.99
N GLU A 116 21.96 1.36 -21.13
CA GLU A 116 22.78 2.43 -21.72
C GLU A 116 22.81 3.68 -20.83
N ILE A 117 21.65 4.06 -20.27
CA ILE A 117 21.55 5.20 -19.35
C ILE A 117 22.26 4.90 -18.03
N GLU A 118 22.08 3.68 -17.50
CA GLU A 118 22.74 3.19 -16.28
C GLU A 118 24.27 3.25 -16.37
N ALA A 119 24.84 3.09 -17.57
CA ALA A 119 26.28 3.19 -17.81
C ALA A 119 26.80 4.64 -17.84
N GLY A 120 25.91 5.65 -17.88
CA GLY A 120 26.27 7.06 -17.95
C GLY A 120 26.54 7.71 -16.59
N GLU A 121 27.47 8.66 -16.56
CA GLU A 121 27.82 9.43 -15.35
C GLU A 121 26.63 10.26 -14.82
N GLU A 122 25.77 10.76 -15.71
CA GLU A 122 24.58 11.54 -15.33
C GLU A 122 23.60 10.70 -14.49
N PHE A 123 23.43 9.42 -14.83
CA PHE A 123 22.58 8.52 -14.06
C PHE A 123 23.18 8.22 -12.69
N ALA A 124 24.49 7.96 -12.62
CA ALA A 124 25.19 7.74 -11.35
C ALA A 124 25.01 8.93 -10.39
N ALA A 125 25.25 10.16 -10.88
CA ALA A 125 25.03 11.38 -10.10
C ALA A 125 23.56 11.52 -9.64
N ARG A 126 22.60 11.16 -10.49
CA ARG A 126 21.18 11.22 -10.16
C ARG A 126 20.78 10.22 -9.08
N ILE A 127 21.36 9.02 -9.10
CA ILE A 127 21.17 7.98 -8.07
C ILE A 127 21.70 8.48 -6.73
N GLU A 128 22.91 9.04 -6.69
CA GLU A 128 23.49 9.61 -5.47
C GLU A 128 22.60 10.72 -4.89
N ASP A 129 22.13 11.63 -5.74
CA ASP A 129 21.21 12.69 -5.34
C ASP A 129 19.86 12.18 -4.83
N ALA A 130 19.33 11.12 -5.43
CA ALA A 130 18.09 10.48 -4.98
C ALA A 130 18.29 9.79 -3.63
N ASN A 131 19.39 9.06 -3.44
CA ASN A 131 19.75 8.41 -2.19
C ASN A 131 19.94 9.44 -1.08
N ARG A 132 20.70 10.51 -1.33
CA ARG A 132 20.89 11.61 -0.37
C ARG A 132 19.56 12.21 0.06
N ARG A 133 18.67 12.50 -0.89
CA ARG A 133 17.32 13.03 -0.58
C ARG A 133 16.47 12.03 0.20
N SER A 134 16.57 10.73 -0.12
CA SER A 134 15.89 9.67 0.62
C SER A 134 16.35 9.63 2.07
N GLU A 135 17.65 9.65 2.33
CA GLU A 135 18.22 9.62 3.67
C GLU A 135 17.86 10.86 4.50
N VAL A 136 17.90 12.05 3.88
CA VAL A 136 17.40 13.28 4.52
C VAL A 136 15.92 13.15 4.86
N GLY A 137 15.11 12.66 3.92
CA GLY A 137 13.68 12.42 4.13
C GLY A 137 13.40 11.43 5.27
N LYS A 138 14.15 10.32 5.33
CA LYS A 138 14.06 9.34 6.42
C LYS A 138 14.42 9.95 7.76
N THR A 139 15.50 10.72 7.83
CA THR A 139 15.94 11.39 9.06
C THR A 139 14.88 12.37 9.56
N VAL A 140 14.29 13.17 8.66
CA VAL A 140 13.20 14.09 9.01
C VAL A 140 11.96 13.34 9.47
N ALA A 141 11.59 12.25 8.80
CA ALA A 141 10.45 11.43 9.19
C ALA A 141 10.66 10.77 10.57
N GLN A 142 11.85 10.23 10.82
CA GLN A 142 12.24 9.65 12.12
C GLN A 142 12.21 10.69 13.23
N ARG A 143 12.77 11.88 12.98
CA ARG A 143 12.72 12.98 13.96
C ARG A 143 11.28 13.38 14.28
N ARG A 144 10.43 13.54 13.26
CA ARG A 144 9.01 13.82 13.45
C ARG A 144 8.33 12.73 14.27
N ALA A 145 8.57 11.47 13.97
CA ALA A 145 8.00 10.35 14.73
C ALA A 145 8.44 10.38 16.20
N ALA A 146 9.72 10.70 16.47
CA ALA A 146 10.23 10.87 17.83
C ALA A 146 9.59 12.07 18.55
N ASP A 147 9.41 13.20 17.85
CA ASP A 147 8.76 14.39 18.41
C ASP A 147 7.28 14.10 18.76
N VAL A 148 6.55 13.39 17.88
CA VAL A 148 5.17 12.94 18.15
C VAL A 148 5.14 12.02 19.36
N LEU A 149 6.04 11.05 19.43
CA LEU A 149 6.11 10.11 20.55
C LEU A 149 6.36 10.83 21.88
N ALA A 150 7.33 11.74 21.92
CA ALA A 150 7.65 12.52 23.12
C ALA A 150 6.47 13.41 23.55
N ALA A 151 5.79 14.06 22.60
CA ALA A 151 4.61 14.86 22.89
C ALA A 151 3.45 14.00 23.41
N ALA A 152 3.22 12.82 22.82
CA ALA A 152 2.20 11.89 23.29
C ALA A 152 2.50 11.39 24.70
N GLN A 153 3.76 11.09 25.02
CA GLN A 153 4.20 10.70 26.37
C GLN A 153 3.94 11.81 27.39
N ALA A 154 4.40 13.04 27.10
CA ALA A 154 4.20 14.18 27.99
C ALA A 154 2.71 14.47 28.25
N LYS A 155 1.84 14.30 27.24
CA LYS A 155 0.40 14.45 27.45
C LYS A 155 -0.23 13.29 28.20
N ALA A 156 0.23 12.06 27.98
CA ALA A 156 -0.25 10.90 28.70
C ALA A 156 0.03 11.01 30.21
N GLU A 157 1.07 11.74 30.64
CA GLU A 157 1.29 12.06 32.05
C GLU A 157 0.18 12.93 32.67
N SER A 158 -0.55 13.69 31.86
CA SER A 158 -1.71 14.49 32.30
C SER A 158 -3.03 13.70 32.34
N LEU A 159 -2.99 12.40 32.04
CA LEU A 159 -4.17 11.55 32.15
C LEU A 159 -4.60 11.43 33.61
N GLU A 160 -5.87 11.73 33.85
CA GLU A 160 -6.47 11.69 35.17
C GLU A 160 -7.79 10.92 35.09
N VAL A 161 -7.97 9.95 35.98
CA VAL A 161 -9.25 9.26 36.19
C VAL A 161 -9.84 9.80 37.49
N ARG A 162 -11.07 10.30 37.43
CA ARG A 162 -11.83 10.80 38.58
C ARG A 162 -12.94 9.80 38.92
N PRO A 163 -12.65 8.77 39.72
CA PRO A 163 -13.63 7.72 40.00
C PRO A 163 -14.83 8.26 40.80
N PRO A 164 -16.00 7.59 40.69
CA PRO A 164 -17.12 7.80 41.61
C PRO A 164 -16.76 7.48 43.06
N VAL A 165 -17.61 7.88 44.02
CA VAL A 165 -17.32 7.80 45.46
C VAL A 165 -17.08 6.38 45.98
N ASN A 166 -17.74 5.38 45.39
CA ASN A 166 -17.60 3.99 45.81
C ASN A 166 -17.91 3.02 44.66
N ARG A 167 -17.61 1.74 44.89
CA ARG A 167 -17.79 0.66 43.93
C ARG A 167 -19.23 0.49 43.44
N ALA A 168 -20.22 0.53 44.34
CA ALA A 168 -21.62 0.34 43.96
C ALA A 168 -22.12 1.45 43.02
N GLU A 169 -21.68 2.69 43.25
CA GLU A 169 -22.00 3.81 42.37
C GLU A 169 -21.30 3.68 41.00
N LEU A 170 -20.05 3.22 40.98
CA LEU A 170 -19.35 2.92 39.73
C LEU A 170 -20.09 1.88 38.89
N GLU A 171 -20.51 0.76 39.48
CA GLU A 171 -21.24 -0.29 38.76
C GLU A 171 -22.55 0.24 38.17
N ARG A 172 -23.33 0.97 38.97
CA ARG A 172 -24.58 1.59 38.54
C ARG A 172 -24.36 2.52 37.34
N LEU A 173 -23.36 3.39 37.42
CA LEU A 173 -23.05 4.35 36.36
C LEU A 173 -22.49 3.67 35.10
N ALA A 174 -21.65 2.65 35.27
CA ALA A 174 -21.08 1.88 34.17
C ALA A 174 -22.15 1.14 33.36
N VAL A 175 -23.11 0.51 34.04
CA VAL A 175 -24.26 -0.14 33.41
C VAL A 175 -25.11 0.88 32.64
N ALA A 176 -25.43 2.01 33.28
CA ALA A 176 -26.21 3.07 32.64
C ALA A 176 -25.54 3.60 31.37
N HIS A 177 -24.23 3.89 31.44
CA HIS A 177 -23.45 4.36 30.30
C HIS A 177 -23.35 3.32 29.18
N ARG A 178 -23.14 2.04 29.51
CA ARG A 178 -23.13 0.95 28.51
C ARG A 178 -24.47 0.85 27.80
N ASN A 179 -25.58 0.96 28.52
CA ASN A 179 -26.93 0.86 27.95
C ASN A 179 -27.24 2.05 27.05
N MET A 180 -26.84 3.26 27.45
CA MET A 180 -26.92 4.45 26.60
C MET A 180 -26.17 4.25 25.27
N ILE A 181 -24.91 3.80 25.31
CA ILE A 181 -24.13 3.52 24.09
C ILE A 181 -24.76 2.38 23.25
N ALA A 182 -25.32 1.36 23.88
CA ALA A 182 -25.98 0.26 23.18
C ALA A 182 -27.21 0.76 22.41
N GLU A 183 -28.03 1.58 23.05
CA GLU A 183 -29.22 2.20 22.46
C GLU A 183 -28.87 3.11 21.27
N GLU A 184 -27.89 4.00 21.43
CA GLU A 184 -27.38 4.87 20.34
C GLU A 184 -26.91 4.06 19.11
N ARG A 185 -26.42 2.84 19.34
CA ARG A 185 -25.93 1.93 18.29
C ARG A 185 -26.98 0.93 17.81
N GLY A 186 -28.22 1.00 18.30
CA GLY A 186 -29.30 0.06 17.98
C GLY A 186 -29.01 -1.38 18.41
N ARG A 187 -28.28 -1.57 19.52
CA ARG A 187 -27.93 -2.87 20.10
C ARG A 187 -28.74 -3.14 21.37
N ASP A 188 -28.85 -4.42 21.74
CA ASP A 188 -29.56 -4.83 22.96
C ASP A 188 -28.89 -4.28 24.24
N SER A 189 -29.69 -3.58 25.04
CA SER A 189 -29.32 -2.98 26.32
C SER A 189 -29.58 -3.89 27.52
N SER A 190 -30.00 -5.14 27.31
CA SER A 190 -30.19 -6.11 28.39
C SER A 190 -28.91 -6.31 29.23
N THR A 191 -29.10 -6.42 30.54
CA THR A 191 -28.08 -6.60 31.59
C THR A 191 -28.38 -7.83 32.46
N SER A 192 -29.38 -8.64 32.10
CA SER A 192 -29.74 -9.85 32.84
C SER A 192 -28.67 -10.93 32.67
N GLY A 193 -28.19 -11.48 33.79
CA GLY A 193 -27.25 -12.60 33.80
C GLY A 193 -25.79 -12.23 33.48
N VAL A 194 -25.42 -10.96 33.64
CA VAL A 194 -24.04 -10.47 33.50
C VAL A 194 -23.19 -11.03 34.65
N ASP A 195 -22.05 -11.61 34.32
CA ASP A 195 -21.06 -12.07 35.29
C ASP A 195 -20.17 -10.93 35.81
N ASP A 196 -19.50 -11.17 36.93
CA ASP A 196 -18.65 -10.17 37.59
C ASP A 196 -17.50 -9.69 36.68
N GLU A 197 -16.94 -10.57 35.84
CA GLU A 197 -15.88 -10.21 34.88
C GLU A 197 -16.39 -9.22 33.83
N THR A 198 -17.59 -9.43 33.30
CA THR A 198 -18.21 -8.51 32.35
C THR A 198 -18.52 -7.17 33.01
N LEU A 199 -18.99 -7.19 34.26
CA LEU A 199 -19.27 -5.99 35.03
C LEU A 199 -18.00 -5.19 35.32
N ASP A 200 -16.89 -5.84 35.69
CA ASP A 200 -15.58 -5.22 35.87
C ASP A 200 -15.09 -4.55 34.58
N ARG A 201 -15.23 -5.24 33.44
CA ARG A 201 -14.90 -4.67 32.13
C ARG A 201 -15.75 -3.44 31.82
N TRP A 202 -17.03 -3.43 32.18
CA TRP A 202 -17.90 -2.26 32.01
C TRP A 202 -17.47 -1.11 32.90
N CYS A 203 -17.12 -1.38 34.16
CA CYS A 203 -16.59 -0.40 35.10
C CYS A 203 -15.30 0.23 34.58
N GLY A 204 -14.33 -0.57 34.12
CA GLY A 204 -13.09 -0.06 33.54
C GLY A 204 -13.32 0.77 32.27
N ASN A 205 -14.25 0.35 31.40
CA ASN A 205 -14.63 1.14 30.23
C ASN A 205 -15.29 2.47 30.61
N TYR A 206 -16.15 2.48 31.64
CA TYR A 206 -16.77 3.71 32.13
C TYR A 206 -15.72 4.66 32.71
N LEU A 207 -14.80 4.15 33.54
CA LEU A 207 -13.70 4.96 34.09
C LEU A 207 -12.84 5.56 32.97
N ARG A 208 -12.51 4.76 31.93
CA ARG A 208 -11.74 5.24 30.77
C ARG A 208 -12.47 6.32 29.99
N HIS A 209 -13.76 6.14 29.69
CA HIS A 209 -14.44 6.98 28.70
C HIS A 209 -15.23 8.14 29.31
N ALA A 210 -15.78 7.98 30.51
CA ALA A 210 -16.66 8.96 31.15
C ALA A 210 -16.01 9.68 32.34
N CYS A 211 -15.08 9.02 33.04
CA CYS A 211 -14.44 9.59 34.23
C CYS A 211 -13.04 10.14 33.99
N SER A 212 -12.59 10.20 32.74
CA SER A 212 -11.24 10.68 32.42
C SER A 212 -11.23 11.72 31.31
N ASN A 213 -10.12 12.46 31.22
CA ASN A 213 -9.83 13.36 30.10
C ASN A 213 -9.31 12.62 28.84
N TYR A 214 -9.41 11.28 28.78
CA TYR A 214 -8.87 10.46 27.70
C TYR A 214 -9.35 10.90 26.31
N HIS A 215 -10.66 11.12 26.12
CA HIS A 215 -11.20 11.49 24.81
C HIS A 215 -10.77 12.88 24.35
N SER A 216 -10.77 13.87 25.24
CA SER A 216 -10.35 15.22 24.89
C SER A 216 -8.85 15.28 24.59
N MET A 217 -8.04 14.53 25.33
CA MET A 217 -6.61 14.38 25.09
C MET A 217 -6.35 13.71 23.73
N LEU A 218 -7.02 12.60 23.42
CA LEU A 218 -6.89 11.94 22.12
C LEU A 218 -7.28 12.87 20.97
N ALA A 219 -8.43 13.54 21.07
CA ALA A 219 -8.87 14.49 20.04
C ALA A 219 -7.91 15.69 19.89
N GLN A 220 -7.20 16.08 20.93
CA GLN A 220 -6.16 17.11 20.84
C GLN A 220 -4.92 16.59 20.10
N LEU A 221 -4.45 15.39 20.46
CA LEU A 221 -3.32 14.75 19.79
C LEU A 221 -3.60 14.49 18.31
N GLU A 222 -4.79 14.00 17.96
CA GLU A 222 -5.20 13.75 16.58
C GLU A 222 -5.20 15.02 15.73
N ARG A 223 -5.64 16.14 16.30
CA ARG A 223 -5.59 17.44 15.62
C ARG A 223 -4.17 17.95 15.46
N GLU A 224 -3.34 17.80 16.48
CA GLU A 224 -1.96 18.28 16.48
C GLU A 224 -1.07 17.51 15.50
N PHE A 225 -1.29 16.20 15.38
CA PHE A 225 -0.51 15.31 14.54
C PHE A 225 -1.28 14.79 13.31
N ALA A 226 -2.30 15.53 12.88
CA ALA A 226 -3.09 15.19 11.71
C ALA A 226 -2.20 15.00 10.47
N GLY A 227 -2.32 13.84 9.81
CA GLY A 227 -1.58 13.51 8.60
C GLY A 227 -0.15 13.01 8.82
N VAL A 228 0.28 12.80 10.07
CA VAL A 228 1.53 12.09 10.36
C VAL A 228 1.25 10.58 10.35
N PRO A 229 1.91 9.79 9.48
CA PRO A 229 1.78 8.34 9.49
C PRO A 229 2.32 7.74 10.79
N GLY A 230 1.69 6.70 11.32
CA GLY A 230 2.16 6.02 12.55
C GLY A 230 1.61 6.58 13.86
N VAL A 231 0.78 7.64 13.80
CA VAL A 231 0.22 8.30 14.99
C VAL A 231 -0.72 7.40 15.78
N GLN A 232 -1.48 6.56 15.10
CA GLN A 232 -2.43 5.65 15.75
C GLN A 232 -1.69 4.57 16.57
N GLU A 233 -0.58 4.06 16.03
CA GLU A 233 0.30 3.11 16.70
C GLU A 233 0.95 3.73 17.95
N ILE A 234 1.27 5.03 17.92
CA ILE A 234 1.77 5.77 19.09
C ILE A 234 0.69 5.87 20.18
N TYR A 235 -0.59 6.05 19.81
CA TYR A 235 -1.69 6.07 20.78
C TYR A 235 -1.87 4.73 21.48
N GLU A 236 -1.84 3.64 20.71
CA GLU A 236 -1.96 2.29 21.25
C GLU A 236 -0.75 1.91 22.13
N ALA A 237 0.45 2.39 21.80
CA ALA A 237 1.66 2.07 22.54
C ALA A 237 1.88 2.93 23.81
N VAL A 238 1.35 4.17 23.85
CA VAL A 238 1.65 5.11 24.94
C VAL A 238 0.41 5.48 25.75
N VAL A 239 -0.60 6.02 25.07
CA VAL A 239 -1.77 6.59 25.73
C VAL A 239 -2.63 5.50 26.35
N ARG A 240 -2.82 4.39 25.61
CA ARG A 240 -3.69 3.30 26.06
C ARG A 240 -3.16 2.57 27.31
N PRO A 241 -1.88 2.16 27.39
CA PRO A 241 -1.34 1.53 28.59
C PRO A 241 -1.39 2.46 29.81
N LYS A 242 -1.16 3.76 29.61
CA LYS A 242 -1.19 4.73 30.70
C LYS A 242 -2.59 4.90 31.28
N ILE A 243 -3.62 5.06 30.45
CA ILE A 243 -5.00 5.14 30.96
C ILE A 243 -5.44 3.83 31.59
N ASP A 244 -5.04 2.68 31.04
CA ASP A 244 -5.37 1.37 31.61
C ASP A 244 -4.75 1.21 33.01
N THR A 245 -3.51 1.68 33.21
CA THR A 245 -2.89 1.74 34.54
C THR A 245 -3.69 2.61 35.52
N CYS A 246 -4.10 3.82 35.10
CA CYS A 246 -4.89 4.71 35.96
C CYS A 246 -6.28 4.11 36.29
N VAL A 247 -6.90 3.40 35.35
CA VAL A 247 -8.15 2.68 35.57
C VAL A 247 -7.97 1.55 36.57
N ASP A 248 -6.89 0.76 36.43
CA ASP A 248 -6.60 -0.35 37.34
C ASP A 248 -6.31 0.12 38.77
N GLU A 249 -5.63 1.27 38.92
CA GLU A 249 -5.41 1.92 40.22
C GLU A 249 -6.74 2.37 40.84
N ALA A 250 -7.58 3.07 40.08
CA ALA A 250 -8.90 3.52 40.55
C ALA A 250 -9.81 2.34 40.93
N MET A 251 -9.80 1.25 40.15
CA MET A 251 -10.56 0.04 40.45
C MET A 251 -10.08 -0.62 41.76
N ARG A 252 -8.77 -0.63 42.02
CA ARG A 252 -8.19 -1.15 43.27
C ARG A 252 -8.56 -0.29 44.47
N GLU A 253 -8.50 1.03 44.35
CA GLU A 253 -8.88 1.96 45.42
C GLU A 253 -10.36 1.83 45.81
N LEU A 254 -11.25 1.64 44.83
CA LEU A 254 -12.68 1.46 45.10
C LEU A 254 -13.04 0.10 45.69
N ALA A 255 -12.14 -0.88 45.60
CA ALA A 255 -12.32 -2.21 46.17
C ALA A 255 -11.78 -2.34 47.60
N ALA A 256 -10.98 -1.36 48.06
CA ALA A 256 -10.38 -1.30 49.40
C ALA A 256 -11.35 -0.67 50.43
#